data_AF-A0A939KJ40-F1
#
_entry.id   AF-A0A939KJ40-F1
#
_cell.length_a   1.000
_cell.length_b   1.000
_cell.length_c   1.000
_cell.angle_alpha   90.00
_cell.angle_beta   90.00
_cell.angle_gamma   90.00
#
_symmetry.space_group_name_H-M   'P 1'
#
loop_
_entity.id
_entity.type
_entity.pdbx_description
1 polymer ?
#
loop_
_entity_poly.entity_id
_entity_poly.type
_entity_poly.pdbx_seq_one_letter_code
_entity_poly.pdbx_strand_id
1 'polypeptide(L)'
;MKPSKKKRGFTLVELLIVIAISGVLMAMSAPKYGGIVDKANVMEQRAHVREALNHIDLHNLDAETDIDDAKLFSAVTGLGQEFQDASAKVHADYHRCTVGTLRLFADGEAITIPEAPSGS
;
A
#
# COMPACT_ATOMS: atom_id res chain seq x y z
N MET A 1 46.75 -29.66 33.80
CA MET A 1 45.43 -29.45 34.45
C MET A 1 44.43 -28.91 33.43
N LYS A 2 43.21 -29.46 33.37
CA LYS A 2 42.13 -28.95 32.50
C LYS A 2 41.30 -27.92 33.30
N PRO A 3 41.16 -26.67 32.85
CA PRO A 3 40.37 -25.67 33.58
C PRO A 3 38.89 -26.05 33.54
N SER A 4 38.26 -26.12 34.73
CA SER A 4 36.82 -26.38 34.86
C SER A 4 36.03 -25.13 34.45
N LYS A 5 35.19 -25.26 33.42
CA LYS A 5 34.28 -24.19 33.00
C LYS A 5 33.16 -24.07 34.04
N LYS A 6 33.16 -22.98 34.82
CA LYS A 6 32.06 -22.66 35.74
C LYS A 6 30.77 -22.45 34.94
N LYS A 7 29.74 -23.25 35.22
CA LYS A 7 28.40 -23.00 34.69
C LYS A 7 27.81 -21.82 35.46
N ARG A 8 27.68 -20.67 34.78
CA ARG A 8 26.95 -19.51 35.32
C ARG A 8 25.46 -19.81 35.14
N GLY A 9 24.76 -20.06 36.24
CA GLY A 9 23.32 -20.22 36.24
C GLY A 9 22.65 -18.85 36.15
N PHE A 10 21.58 -18.77 35.36
CA PHE A 10 20.69 -17.61 35.29
C PHE A 10 19.86 -17.54 36.58
N THR A 11 19.80 -16.38 37.22
CA THR A 11 19.02 -16.24 38.46
C THR A 11 17.54 -16.05 38.15
N LEU A 12 16.67 -16.61 38.98
CA LEU A 12 15.22 -16.38 38.87
C LEU A 12 14.87 -14.89 39.03
N VAL A 13 15.66 -14.16 39.83
CA VAL A 13 15.51 -12.73 40.05
C VAL A 13 15.83 -11.93 38.78
N GLU A 14 16.87 -12.31 38.03
CA GLU A 14 17.18 -11.70 36.73
C GLU A 14 16.02 -11.87 35.75
N LEU A 15 15.41 -13.06 35.68
CA LEU A 15 14.24 -13.26 34.81
C LEU A 15 13.05 -12.41 35.25
N LEU A 16 12.80 -12.34 36.56
CA LEU A 16 11.66 -11.65 37.14
C LEU A 16 11.71 -10.14 36.89
N ILE A 17 12.87 -9.52 37.03
CA ILE A 17 13.05 -8.10 36.75
C ILE A 17 12.87 -7.81 35.24
N VAL A 18 13.36 -8.70 34.37
CA VAL A 18 13.23 -8.54 32.91
C VAL A 18 11.76 -8.54 32.48
N ILE A 19 10.95 -9.49 32.98
CA ILE A 19 9.51 -9.52 32.63
C ILE A 19 8.74 -8.36 33.27
N ALA A 20 9.14 -7.93 34.47
CA ALA A 20 8.52 -6.78 35.15
C ALA A 20 8.75 -5.48 34.37
N ILE A 21 9.98 -5.22 33.92
CA ILE A 21 10.28 -4.03 33.10
C ILE A 21 9.66 -4.17 31.70
N SER A 22 9.74 -5.34 31.08
CA SER A 22 9.15 -5.59 29.75
C SER A 22 7.64 -5.35 29.73
N GLY A 23 6.93 -5.69 30.81
CA GLY A 23 5.51 -5.41 30.95
C GLY A 23 5.17 -3.91 30.93
N VAL A 24 5.98 -3.08 31.61
CA VAL A 24 5.82 -1.62 31.59
C VAL A 24 6.11 -1.04 30.20
N LEU A 25 7.17 -1.51 29.54
CA LEU A 25 7.53 -1.06 28.19
C LEU A 25 6.47 -1.46 27.15
N MET A 26 5.94 -2.68 27.21
CA MET A 26 4.89 -3.15 26.31
C MET A 26 3.58 -2.38 26.49
N ALA A 27 3.23 -2.00 27.72
CA ALA A 27 2.06 -1.17 27.99
C ALA A 27 2.17 0.22 27.34
N MET A 28 3.38 0.77 27.22
CA MET A 28 3.63 2.08 26.59
C MET A 28 3.89 2.03 25.09
N SER A 29 4.34 0.90 24.52
CA SER A 29 4.78 0.82 23.11
C SER A 29 3.64 0.81 22.08
N ALA A 30 2.39 0.89 22.52
CA ALA A 30 1.21 0.73 21.68
C ALA A 30 0.97 1.79 20.57
N PRO A 31 1.36 3.08 20.64
CA PRO A 31 0.73 4.03 19.72
C PRO A 31 1.54 4.26 18.44
N LYS A 32 0.82 4.15 17.32
CA LYS A 32 1.03 4.79 15.99
C LYS A 32 1.61 3.98 14.83
N TYR A 33 1.49 2.66 14.80
CA TYR A 33 1.76 1.92 13.54
C TYR A 33 0.61 2.03 12.53
N GLY A 34 -0.65 2.03 12.98
CA GLY A 34 -1.82 1.99 12.07
C GLY A 34 -1.84 3.10 11.01
N GLY A 35 -1.87 4.37 11.44
CA GLY A 35 -1.96 5.49 10.50
C GLY A 35 -0.73 5.73 9.63
N ILE A 36 0.43 5.12 9.94
CA ILE A 36 1.62 5.18 9.07
C ILE A 36 1.50 4.14 7.96
N VAL A 37 1.01 2.95 8.29
CA VAL A 37 0.75 1.88 7.31
C VAL A 37 -0.32 2.32 6.31
N ASP A 38 -1.40 2.95 6.77
CA ASP A 38 -2.47 3.44 5.89
C ASP A 38 -1.95 4.49 4.90
N LYS A 39 -1.13 5.44 5.38
CA LYS A 39 -0.49 6.44 4.53
C LYS A 39 0.49 5.82 3.55
N ALA A 40 1.28 4.84 3.99
CA ALA A 40 2.20 4.12 3.13
C ALA A 40 1.45 3.39 2.01
N ASN A 41 0.33 2.74 2.34
CA ASN A 41 -0.52 2.07 1.37
C ASN A 41 -1.10 3.06 0.35
N VAL A 42 -1.62 4.22 0.79
CA VAL A 42 -2.11 5.26 -0.15
C VAL A 42 -0.99 5.77 -1.07
N MET A 43 0.21 5.99 -0.54
CA MET A 43 1.37 6.41 -1.33
C MET A 43 1.81 5.34 -2.34
N GLU A 44 1.76 4.07 -1.95
CA GLU A 44 2.04 2.94 -2.85
C GLU A 44 1.00 2.86 -3.98
N GLN A 45 -0.29 2.94 -3.63
CA GLN A 45 -1.38 2.92 -4.60
C GLN A 45 -1.29 4.08 -5.58
N ARG A 46 -0.86 5.26 -5.11
CA ARG A 46 -0.61 6.41 -5.97
C ARG A 46 0.52 6.16 -6.97
N ALA A 47 1.57 5.44 -6.58
CA ALA A 47 2.65 5.06 -7.49
C ALA A 47 2.16 4.07 -8.57
N HIS A 48 1.41 3.04 -8.17
CA HIS A 48 0.84 2.06 -9.11
C HIS A 48 -0.15 2.70 -10.10
N VAL A 49 -1.02 3.58 -9.61
CA VAL A 49 -1.94 4.34 -10.48
C VAL A 49 -1.17 5.18 -11.49
N ARG A 50 -0.09 5.86 -11.06
CA ARG A 50 0.74 6.67 -11.96
C ARG A 50 1.48 5.85 -13.01
N GLU A 51 1.96 4.66 -12.66
CA GLU A 51 2.54 3.70 -13.61
C GLU A 51 1.50 3.32 -14.68
N ALA A 52 0.27 2.98 -14.27
CA ALA A 52 -0.79 2.63 -15.21
C ALA A 52 -1.24 3.80 -16.10
N LEU A 53 -1.36 5.01 -15.54
CA LEU A 53 -1.70 6.21 -16.30
C LEU A 53 -0.64 6.55 -17.35
N ASN A 54 0.65 6.37 -17.03
CA ASN A 54 1.73 6.59 -17.99
C ASN A 54 1.59 5.69 -19.22
N HIS A 55 1.15 4.43 -19.06
CA HIS A 55 0.87 3.57 -20.20
C HIS A 55 -0.34 4.05 -21.04
N ILE A 56 -1.36 4.62 -20.40
CA ILE A 56 -2.49 5.26 -21.10
C ILE A 56 -2.01 6.48 -21.88
N ASP A 57 -1.17 7.33 -21.29
CA ASP A 57 -0.64 8.51 -21.94
C ASP A 57 0.24 8.14 -23.14
N LEU A 58 1.12 7.15 -22.99
CA LEU A 58 1.93 6.63 -24.10
C LEU A 58 1.04 6.06 -25.22
N HIS A 59 -0.03 5.35 -24.87
CA HIS A 59 -0.97 4.83 -25.87
C HIS A 59 -1.68 5.97 -26.62
N ASN A 60 -2.14 7.00 -25.92
CA ASN A 60 -2.81 8.16 -26.52
C ASN A 60 -1.88 8.98 -27.42
N LEU A 61 -0.56 8.96 -27.19
CA LEU A 61 0.40 9.61 -28.10
C LEU A 61 0.54 8.90 -29.45
N ASP A 62 0.35 7.58 -29.49
CA ASP A 62 0.53 6.77 -30.69
C ASP A 62 -0.81 6.40 -31.38
N ALA A 63 -1.93 6.47 -30.66
CA ALA A 63 -3.25 6.05 -31.15
C ALA A 63 -3.97 7.15 -31.93
N GLU A 64 -4.87 6.75 -32.84
CA GLU A 64 -5.75 7.68 -33.57
C GLU A 64 -6.94 8.16 -32.73
N THR A 65 -7.31 7.39 -31.71
CA THR A 65 -8.40 7.70 -30.77
C THR A 65 -7.91 7.60 -29.34
N ASP A 66 -7.94 8.71 -28.63
CA ASP A 66 -7.54 8.80 -27.23
C ASP A 66 -8.51 8.04 -26.32
N ILE A 67 -7.94 7.50 -25.25
CA ILE A 67 -8.69 7.01 -24.10
C ILE A 67 -9.17 8.24 -23.33
N ASP A 68 -10.48 8.47 -23.36
CA ASP A 68 -11.15 9.59 -22.69
C ASP A 68 -11.00 9.50 -21.17
N ASP A 69 -10.75 10.64 -20.53
CA ASP A 69 -10.65 10.80 -19.09
C ASP A 69 -11.94 10.43 -18.36
N ALA A 70 -13.09 10.54 -19.03
CA ALA A 70 -14.39 10.12 -18.51
C ALA A 70 -14.54 8.59 -18.44
N LYS A 71 -13.66 7.82 -19.08
CA LYS A 71 -13.73 6.36 -19.11
C LYS A 71 -13.33 5.78 -17.75
N LEU A 72 -14.05 4.76 -17.30
CA LEU A 72 -13.69 3.98 -16.11
C LEU A 72 -12.36 3.26 -16.35
N PHE A 73 -11.48 3.26 -15.33
CA PHE A 73 -10.18 2.59 -15.41
C PHE A 73 -10.30 1.09 -15.71
N SER A 74 -11.31 0.42 -15.14
CA SER A 74 -11.66 -0.98 -15.47
C SER A 74 -12.10 -1.21 -16.91
N ALA A 75 -12.63 -0.19 -17.58
CA ALA A 75 -13.09 -0.30 -18.97
C ALA A 75 -11.97 0.04 -19.98
N VAL A 76 -10.79 0.43 -19.50
CA VAL A 76 -9.63 0.70 -20.35
C VAL A 76 -9.18 -0.60 -21.03
N THR A 77 -9.17 -0.58 -22.35
CA THR A 77 -8.94 -1.74 -23.21
C THR A 77 -8.03 -1.33 -24.36
N GLY A 78 -7.33 -2.29 -24.97
CA GLY A 78 -6.46 -2.01 -26.12
C GLY A 78 -5.01 -1.71 -25.76
N LEU A 79 -4.65 -1.74 -24.48
CA LEU A 79 -3.26 -1.67 -24.04
C LEU A 79 -2.64 -3.06 -23.87
N GLY A 80 -1.31 -3.12 -24.03
CA GLY A 80 -0.50 -4.33 -23.92
C GLY A 80 -0.37 -4.87 -22.49
N GLN A 81 0.42 -5.93 -22.34
CA GLN A 81 0.58 -6.66 -21.08
C GLN A 81 1.12 -5.79 -19.94
N GLU A 82 2.02 -4.84 -20.24
CA GLU A 82 2.62 -3.95 -19.24
C GLU A 82 1.57 -3.12 -18.49
N PHE A 83 0.54 -2.61 -19.20
CA PHE A 83 -0.57 -1.92 -18.57
C PHE A 83 -1.40 -2.87 -17.70
N GLN A 84 -1.64 -4.11 -18.15
CA GLN A 84 -2.41 -5.08 -17.38
C GLN A 84 -1.71 -5.45 -16.09
N ASP A 85 -0.38 -5.60 -16.13
CA ASP A 85 0.45 -5.89 -14.97
C ASP A 85 0.49 -4.69 -13.99
N ALA A 86 0.59 -3.46 -14.50
CA ALA A 86 0.51 -2.25 -13.69
C ALA A 86 -0.89 -2.07 -13.07
N SER A 87 -1.95 -2.26 -13.85
CA SER A 87 -3.34 -2.20 -13.42
C SER A 87 -3.68 -3.26 -12.37
N ALA A 88 -3.05 -4.44 -12.43
CA ALA A 88 -3.25 -5.50 -11.43
C ALA A 88 -2.67 -5.16 -10.04
N LYS A 89 -1.69 -4.24 -9.96
CA LYS A 89 -1.12 -3.76 -8.68
C LYS A 89 -1.99 -2.69 -8.02
N VAL A 90 -2.84 -2.03 -8.81
CA VAL A 90 -3.79 -1.03 -8.33
C VAL A 90 -4.90 -1.72 -7.54
N HIS A 91 -5.31 -1.13 -6.41
CA HIS A 91 -6.36 -1.69 -5.58
C HIS A 91 -7.73 -1.64 -6.30
N ALA A 92 -8.54 -2.67 -6.11
CA ALA A 92 -9.82 -2.88 -6.80
C ALA A 92 -10.78 -1.67 -6.75
N ASP A 93 -10.72 -0.89 -5.67
CA ASP A 93 -11.58 0.28 -5.52
C ASP A 93 -11.26 1.39 -6.53
N TYR A 94 -9.99 1.55 -6.92
CA TYR A 94 -9.57 2.54 -7.91
C TYR A 94 -9.97 2.15 -9.33
N HIS A 95 -10.23 0.87 -9.62
CA HIS A 95 -10.74 0.43 -10.93
C HIS A 95 -12.13 0.97 -11.27
N ARG A 96 -12.83 1.49 -10.26
CA ARG A 96 -14.16 2.07 -10.38
C ARG A 96 -14.11 3.59 -10.55
N CYS A 97 -12.92 4.18 -10.44
CA CYS A 97 -12.68 5.58 -10.77
C CYS A 97 -12.52 5.76 -12.28
N THR A 98 -12.80 6.98 -12.73
CA THR A 98 -12.46 7.38 -14.11
C THR A 98 -10.97 7.66 -14.23
N VAL A 99 -10.43 7.58 -15.45
CA VAL A 99 -9.04 7.92 -15.75
C VAL A 99 -8.71 9.35 -15.29
N GLY A 100 -9.63 10.30 -15.51
CA GLY A 100 -9.48 11.68 -15.04
C GLY A 100 -9.42 11.81 -13.52
N THR A 101 -10.27 11.07 -12.78
CA THR A 101 -10.20 11.05 -11.31
C THR A 101 -8.88 10.47 -10.82
N LEU A 102 -8.37 9.42 -11.47
CA LEU A 102 -7.08 8.83 -11.11
C LEU A 102 -5.90 9.76 -11.41
N ARG A 103 -5.97 10.62 -12.43
CA ARG A 103 -4.98 11.67 -12.68
C ARG A 103 -4.91 12.67 -11.53
N LEU A 104 -6.05 13.16 -11.05
CA LEU A 104 -6.12 14.05 -9.87
C LEU A 104 -5.51 13.37 -8.62
N PHE A 105 -5.79 12.08 -8.43
CA PHE A 105 -5.17 11.30 -7.35
C PHE A 105 -3.65 11.15 -7.50
N ALA A 106 -3.16 10.90 -8.72
CA ALA A 106 -1.74 10.84 -9.03
C ALA A 106 -1.03 12.19 -8.79
N ASP A 107 -1.73 13.31 -8.98
CA ASP A 107 -1.26 14.67 -8.69
C ASP A 107 -1.36 15.04 -7.20
N GLY A 108 -2.09 14.25 -6.42
CA GLY A 108 -2.13 14.31 -4.96
C GLY A 108 -3.33 15.06 -4.42
N GLU A 109 -4.32 15.26 -5.27
CA GLU A 109 -5.62 15.73 -4.87
C GLU A 109 -6.39 14.63 -4.15
N ALA A 110 -7.19 15.03 -3.17
CA ALA A 110 -8.06 14.11 -2.47
C ALA A 110 -9.21 13.71 -3.40
N ILE A 111 -9.33 12.42 -3.69
CA ILE A 111 -10.42 11.88 -4.53
C ILE A 111 -11.42 11.12 -3.68
N THR A 112 -12.69 11.18 -4.08
CA THR A 112 -13.73 10.30 -3.55
C THR A 112 -13.74 9.01 -4.35
N ILE A 113 -13.36 7.91 -3.72
CA ILE A 113 -13.44 6.59 -4.35
C ILE A 113 -14.92 6.15 -4.35
N PRO A 114 -15.50 5.75 -5.49
CA PRO A 114 -16.89 5.32 -5.55
C PRO A 114 -17.14 4.15 -4.61
N GLU A 115 -18.08 4.30 -3.66
CA GLU A 115 -18.41 3.25 -2.70
C GLU A 115 -18.98 2.03 -3.41
N ALA A 116 -18.61 0.81 -2.99
CA ALA A 116 -19.16 -0.43 -3.55
C ALA A 116 -20.69 -0.37 -3.51
N PRO A 117 -21.41 -0.78 -4.57
CA PRO A 117 -22.85 -0.88 -4.46
C PRO A 117 -23.14 -1.80 -3.27
N SER A 118 -23.66 -1.24 -2.19
CA SER A 118 -24.10 -2.00 -1.03
C SER A 118 -25.13 -2.99 -1.57
N GLY A 119 -24.79 -4.28 -1.50
CA GLY A 119 -25.61 -5.35 -2.04
C GLY A 119 -27.08 -5.16 -1.67
N SER A 120 -27.93 -5.20 -2.69
CA SER A 120 -29.32 -5.63 -2.55
C SER A 120 -29.35 -7.14 -2.69
#